data_AF-D0W2D7-F1
#
_entry.id   AF-D0W2D7-F1
#
_cell.length_a   1.000
_cell.length_b   1.000
_cell.length_c   1.000
_cell.angle_alpha   90.00
_cell.angle_beta   90.00
_cell.angle_gamma   90.00
#
_symmetry.space_group_name_H-M   'P 1'
#
loop_
_entity.id
_entity.type
_entity.pdbx_description
1 polymer ?
#
loop_
_entity_poly.entity_id
_entity_poly.type
_entity_poly.pdbx_seq_one_letter_code
_entity_poly.pdbx_strand_id
1 'polypeptide(L)' 'MSNIEQQVKKIVAEQLGVNEADVKNESSFQDDLGADSLDTVELVMALEEAFGCEIPDEDAEKITTVQLAIDYINAHNG' A
#
# COMPACT_ATOMS: atom_id res chain seq x y z
N MET A 1 -4.86 4.71 16.09
CA MET A 1 -5.38 3.99 14.91
C MET A 1 -5.47 4.86 13.65
N SER A 2 -5.25 6.19 13.70
CA SER A 2 -5.32 7.05 12.50
C SER A 2 -4.01 7.20 11.71
N ASN A 3 -2.86 6.78 12.25
CA ASN A 3 -1.57 7.11 11.62
C ASN A 3 -1.23 6.21 10.43
N ILE A 4 -1.44 4.89 10.56
CA ILE A 4 -1.06 3.93 9.52
C ILE A 4 -1.91 4.11 8.26
N GLU A 5 -3.24 4.18 8.37
CA GLU A 5 -4.11 4.39 7.21
C GLU A 5 -3.75 5.66 6.42
N GLN A 6 -3.56 6.78 7.12
CA GLN A 6 -3.18 8.04 6.47
C GLN A 6 -1.81 7.94 5.81
N GLN A 7 -0.83 7.32 6.48
CA GLN A 7 0.50 7.12 5.91
C GLN A 7 0.48 6.20 4.69
N VAL A 8 -0.24 5.08 4.73
CA VAL A 8 -0.37 4.16 3.59
C VAL A 8 -1.01 4.89 2.41
N LYS A 9 -2.13 5.58 2.61
CA LYS A 9 -2.80 6.34 1.55
C LYS A 9 -1.90 7.38 0.92
N LYS A 10 -1.13 8.10 1.76
CA LYS A 10 -0.16 9.08 1.31
C LYS A 10 0.94 8.45 0.44
N ILE A 11 1.54 7.33 0.88
CA ILE A 11 2.59 6.63 0.12
C ILE A 11 2.03 6.13 -1.21
N VAL A 12 0.83 5.53 -1.21
CA VAL A 12 0.16 5.07 -2.43
C VAL A 12 -0.07 6.24 -3.40
N ALA A 13 -0.55 7.38 -2.90
CA ALA A 13 -0.79 8.57 -3.71
C ALA A 13 0.51 9.14 -4.31
N GLU A 14 1.57 9.23 -3.51
CA GLU A 14 2.88 9.72 -3.95
C GLU A 14 3.53 8.78 -4.98
N GLN A 15 3.47 7.47 -4.75
CA GLN A 15 4.09 6.45 -5.61
C GLN A 15 3.37 6.33 -6.95
N LEU A 16 2.04 6.31 -6.95
CA LEU A 16 1.24 6.15 -8.16
C LEU A 16 0.91 7.48 -8.86
N GLY A 17 1.33 8.61 -8.28
CA GLY A 17 1.04 9.94 -8.83
C GLY A 17 -0.45 10.28 -8.87
N VAL A 18 -1.24 9.72 -7.96
CA VAL A 18 -2.68 9.96 -7.82
C VAL A 18 -2.99 10.89 -6.65
N ASN A 19 -4.20 11.43 -6.58
CA ASN A 19 -4.60 12.27 -5.46
C ASN A 19 -4.93 11.39 -4.25
N GLU A 20 -4.41 11.72 -3.06
CA GLU A 20 -4.71 11.00 -1.81
C GLU A 20 -6.21 10.90 -1.54
N ALA A 21 -7.00 11.91 -1.94
CA ALA A 21 -8.45 11.90 -1.81
C ALA A 21 -9.15 10.82 -2.67
N ASP A 22 -8.50 10.37 -3.74
CA ASP A 22 -9.02 9.33 -4.64
C ASP A 22 -8.62 7.92 -4.18
N VAL A 23 -7.66 7.81 -3.26
CA VAL A 23 -7.21 6.54 -2.67
C VAL A 23 -8.18 6.09 -1.57
N LYS A 24 -9.05 5.15 -1.91
CA LYS A 24 -10.00 4.54 -0.97
C LYS A 24 -9.45 3.22 -0.46
N ASN A 25 -9.92 2.79 0.71
CA ASN A 25 -9.51 1.51 1.31
C ASN A 25 -9.87 0.33 0.39
N GLU A 26 -11.01 0.43 -0.29
CA GLU A 26 -11.51 -0.56 -1.25
C GLU A 26 -10.81 -0.52 -2.61
N SER A 27 -9.98 0.51 -2.89
CA SER A 27 -9.31 0.65 -4.18
C SER A 27 -8.33 -0.49 -4.42
N SER A 28 -8.48 -1.15 -5.57
CA SER A 28 -7.50 -2.05 -6.15
C SER A 28 -6.30 -1.26 -6.67
N PHE A 29 -5.08 -1.68 -6.31
CA PHE A 29 -3.87 -1.02 -6.80
C PHE A 29 -3.80 -1.07 -8.33
N GLN A 30 -4.15 -2.21 -8.93
CA GLN A 30 -4.09 -2.39 -10.37
C GLN A 30 -5.35 -1.86 -11.07
N ASP A 31 -6.55 -2.25 -10.62
CA ASP A 31 -7.78 -1.97 -11.36
C ASP A 31 -8.28 -0.53 -11.18
N ASP A 32 -8.14 0.03 -9.97
CA ASP A 32 -8.68 1.36 -9.65
C ASP A 32 -7.62 2.46 -9.70
N LEU A 33 -6.40 2.15 -9.25
CA LEU A 33 -5.30 3.12 -9.17
C LEU A 33 -4.32 3.02 -10.35
N GLY A 34 -4.47 1.98 -11.19
CA GLY A 34 -3.70 1.84 -12.43
C GLY A 34 -2.24 1.45 -12.23
N ALA A 35 -1.86 0.92 -11.07
CA ALA A 35 -0.52 0.42 -10.81
C ALA A 35 -0.21 -0.76 -11.73
N ASP A 36 0.92 -0.70 -12.43
CA ASP A 36 1.44 -1.86 -13.14
C ASP A 36 2.20 -2.82 -12.20
N SER A 37 2.75 -3.91 -12.75
CA SER A 37 3.50 -4.89 -11.95
C SER A 37 4.75 -4.30 -11.30
N LEU A 38 5.41 -3.33 -11.94
CA LEU A 38 6.59 -2.66 -11.40
C LEU A 38 6.19 -1.67 -10.30
N ASP A 39 5.12 -0.90 -10.54
CA ASP A 39 4.56 0.03 -9.55
C ASP A 39 4.18 -0.69 -8.26
N THR A 40 3.59 -1.89 -8.34
CA THR A 40 3.27 -2.69 -7.15
C THR A 40 4.51 -3.12 -6.37
N VAL A 41 5.61 -3.46 -7.05
CA VAL A 41 6.88 -3.82 -6.39
C VAL A 41 7.48 -2.60 -5.69
N GLU A 42 7.54 -1.46 -6.38
CA GLU A 42 8.07 -0.22 -5.79
C GLU A 42 7.21 0.27 -4.62
N LEU A 43 5.88 0.14 -4.73
CA LEU A 43 4.96 0.48 -3.65
C LEU A 43 5.19 -0.38 -2.41
N VAL A 44 5.34 -1.70 -2.57
CA VAL A 44 5.62 -2.61 -1.46
C VAL A 44 6.93 -2.23 -0.78
N MET A 45 7.99 -1.98 -1.55
CA MET A 45 9.28 -1.52 -1.01
C MET A 45 9.17 -0.19 -0.25
N ALA A 46 8.38 0.76 -0.76
CA ALA A 46 8.14 2.04 -0.08
C ALA A 46 7.39 1.86 1.24
N LEU A 47 6.43 0.93 1.30
CA LEU A 47 5.73 0.59 2.54
C LEU A 47 6.67 -0.10 3.54
N GLU A 48 7.50 -1.04 3.10
CA GLU A 48 8.53 -1.68 3.92
C GLU A 48 9.48 -0.66 4.55
N GLU A 49 10.02 0.26 3.76
CA GLU A 49 10.93 1.30 4.25
C GLU A 49 10.23 2.26 5.22
N ALA A 50 9.02 2.71 4.90
CA ALA A 50 8.28 3.67 5.71
C ALA A 50 7.88 3.11 7.09
N PHE A 51 7.61 1.80 7.16
CA PHE A 51 7.10 1.13 8.35
C PHE A 51 8.12 0.22 9.03
N GLY A 52 9.30 0.01 8.42
CA GLY A 52 10.33 -0.88 8.95
C GLY A 52 9.91 -2.36 9.01
N CYS A 53 9.02 -2.78 8.11
CA CYS A 53 8.57 -4.17 8.00
C CYS A 53 9.19 -4.84 6.77
N GLU A 54 9.05 -6.17 6.70
CA GLU A 54 9.48 -6.99 5.56
C GLU A 54 8.24 -7.76 5.09
N ILE A 55 7.85 -7.57 3.84
CA ILE A 55 6.67 -8.15 3.20
C ILE A 55 7.19 -9.20 2.20
N PRO A 56 7.08 -10.50 2.51
CA PRO A 56 7.49 -11.54 1.58
C PRO A 56 6.73 -11.44 0.25
N ASP A 57 7.39 -11.77 -0.86
CA ASP A 57 6.79 -11.75 -2.20
C ASP A 57 5.43 -12.46 -2.26
N GLU A 58 5.30 -13.63 -1.61
CA GLU A 58 4.05 -14.41 -1.55
C GLU A 58 2.88 -13.68 -0.86
N ASP A 59 3.17 -12.75 0.05
CA ASP A 59 2.17 -11.93 0.72
C ASP A 59 1.92 -10.63 -0.05
N ALA A 60 2.97 -10.03 -0.62
CA ALA A 60 2.86 -8.90 -1.52
C ALA A 60 1.91 -9.19 -2.70
N GLU A 61 2.00 -10.38 -3.30
CA GLU A 61 1.07 -10.84 -4.35
C GLU A 61 -0.40 -10.90 -3.91
N LYS A 62 -0.67 -11.05 -2.61
CA LYS A 62 -2.03 -11.10 -2.05
C LYS A 62 -2.54 -9.70 -1.66
N ILE A 63 -1.66 -8.72 -1.52
CA ILE A 63 -1.99 -7.35 -1.15
C ILE A 63 -2.43 -6.59 -2.41
N THR A 64 -3.69 -6.81 -2.80
CA THR A 64 -4.25 -6.23 -4.03
C THR A 64 -4.99 -4.91 -3.81
N THR A 65 -5.33 -4.58 -2.55
CA THR A 65 -6.08 -3.37 -2.19
C THR A 65 -5.42 -2.58 -1.08
N VAL A 66 -5.77 -1.30 -0.99
CA VAL A 66 -5.28 -0.38 0.06
C VAL A 66 -5.60 -0.92 1.46
N GLN A 67 -6.81 -1.44 1.69
CA GLN A 67 -7.20 -2.01 2.98
C GLN A 67 -6.31 -3.20 3.35
N LEU A 68 -5.98 -4.09 2.40
CA LEU A 68 -5.12 -5.24 2.68
C LEU A 68 -3.71 -4.81 3.05
N ALA A 69 -3.17 -3.78 2.41
CA ALA A 69 -1.88 -3.20 2.80
C ALA A 69 -1.93 -2.63 4.23
N ILE A 70 -2.98 -1.86 4.55
CA ILE A 70 -3.19 -1.30 5.89
C ILE A 70 -3.29 -2.42 6.94
N ASP A 71 -4.08 -3.46 6.66
CA ASP A 71 -4.29 -4.59 7.57
C ASP A 71 -2.99 -5.36 7.79
N TYR A 72 -2.23 -5.60 6.71
CA TYR A 72 -0.92 -6.26 6.79
C TYR A 72 0.05 -5.48 7.66
N ILE A 73 0.16 -4.17 7.41
CA ILE A 73 1.06 -3.30 8.18
C ILE A 73 0.61 -3.24 9.64
N ASN A 74 -0.68 -3.12 9.93
CA ASN A 74 -1.16 -3.14 11.32
C ASN A 74 -0.87 -4.46 12.04
N ALA A 75 -0.86 -5.59 11.32
CA ALA A 75 -0.55 -6.90 11.92
C ALA A 75 0.95 -7.08 12.20
N HIS A 76 1.83 -6.37 11.47
CA HIS A 76 3.28 -6.52 11.55
C HIS A 76 4.02 -5.30 12.15
N ASN A 77 3.33 -4.20 12.39
CA ASN A 77 3.82 -3.08 13.21
C ASN A 77 3.37 -3.25 14.67
N GLY A 78 4.28 -3.76 15.50
CA GLY A 78 4.10 -3.95 16.94
C GLY A 78 5.41 -3.84 17.71
#